data_AF-A0A2U3DA22-F1
#
_entry.id   AF-A0A2U3DA22-F1
#
_cell.length_a   1.000
_cell.length_b   1.000
_cell.length_c   1.000
_cell.angle_alpha   90.00
_cell.angle_beta   90.00
_cell.angle_gamma   90.00
#
_symmetry.space_group_name_H-M   'P 1'
#
loop_
_entity.id
_entity.type
_entity.pdbx_description
1 polymer ?
#
loop_
_entity_poly.entity_id
_entity_poly.type
_entity_poly.pdbx_seq_one_letter_code
_entity_poly.pdbx_strand_id
1 'polypeptide(L)' 'MDGYISQYLDLLNIRYLGIGDREERAKTLSTFVKRMVGQGKEYRQIEGEVRAMAREHNCSVEDISLVEEYPEEIEW' A
#
# COMPACT_ATOMS: atom_id res chain seq x y z
N MET A 1 -1.89 20.69 -0.29
CA MET A 1 -2.76 19.50 -0.27
C MET A 1 -1.80 18.36 -0.45
N ASP A 2 -1.51 17.65 0.63
CA ASP A 2 -0.55 16.56 0.52
C ASP A 2 -1.26 15.44 -0.24
N GLY A 3 -0.61 14.94 -1.29
CA GLY A 3 -1.15 13.90 -2.15
C GLY A 3 -1.40 12.60 -1.39
N TYR A 4 -2.03 11.65 -2.09
CA TYR A 4 -2.18 10.29 -1.59
C TYR A 4 -0.79 9.65 -1.35
N ILE A 5 -0.59 8.98 -0.22
CA ILE A 5 0.67 8.26 0.05
C ILE A 5 0.73 6.96 -0.77
N SER A 6 1.65 6.88 -1.74
CA SER A 6 1.78 5.72 -2.63
C SER A 6 2.18 4.45 -1.90
N GLN A 7 2.85 4.55 -0.75
CA GLN A 7 3.26 3.41 0.07
C GLN A 7 2.06 2.54 0.47
N TYR A 8 0.89 3.13 0.69
CA TYR A 8 -0.30 2.33 0.99
C TYR A 8 -0.81 1.58 -0.25
N LEU A 9 -0.64 2.13 -1.45
CA LEU A 9 -0.91 1.40 -2.69
C LEU A 9 0.05 0.22 -2.85
N ASP A 10 1.34 0.41 -2.56
CA ASP A 10 2.32 -0.68 -2.59
C ASP A 10 1.98 -1.80 -1.61
N LEU A 11 1.64 -1.44 -0.37
CA LEU A 11 1.20 -2.41 0.64
C LEU A 11 -0.01 -3.23 0.18
N LEU A 12 -0.99 -2.56 -0.44
CA LEU A 12 -2.16 -3.22 -1.00
C LEU A 12 -1.80 -4.14 -2.16
N ASN A 13 -0.91 -3.72 -3.05
CA ASN A 13 -0.46 -4.54 -4.18
C ASN A 13 0.31 -5.77 -3.71
N ILE A 14 1.28 -5.62 -2.79
CA ILE A 14 2.05 -6.73 -2.23
C ILE A 14 1.13 -7.78 -1.62
N ARG A 15 0.14 -7.34 -0.82
CA ARG A 15 -0.86 -8.23 -0.22
C ARG A 15 -1.77 -8.90 -1.26
N TYR A 16 -2.15 -8.18 -2.31
CA TYR A 16 -2.97 -8.73 -3.38
C TYR A 16 -2.22 -9.80 -4.18
N LEU A 17 -0.93 -9.55 -4.48
CA LEU A 17 -0.07 -10.50 -5.16
C LEU A 17 0.29 -11.72 -4.30
N GLY A 18 0.33 -11.55 -2.98
CA GLY A 18 0.46 -12.65 -2.03
C GLY A 18 -0.73 -13.62 -2.01
N ILE A 19 -1.84 -13.27 -2.66
CA ILE A 19 -2.93 -14.22 -2.95
C ILE A 19 -2.51 -15.03 -4.18
N GLY A 20 -2.01 -16.24 -3.93
CA GLY A 20 -1.47 -17.11 -4.99
C GLY A 20 -2.52 -17.61 -5.97
N ASP A 21 -3.78 -17.77 -5.55
CA ASP A 21 -4.85 -18.25 -6.42
C ASP A 21 -5.53 -17.11 -7.20
N ARG A 22 -5.59 -17.28 -8.53
CA ARG A 22 -6.18 -16.27 -9.43
C ARG A 22 -7.67 -16.06 -9.20
N GLU A 23 -8.42 -17.11 -8.87
CA GLU A 23 -9.86 -17.00 -8.62
C GLU A 23 -10.13 -16.24 -7.31
N GLU A 24 -9.33 -16.49 -6.28
CA GLU A 24 -9.36 -15.78 -5.01
C GLU A 24 -8.99 -14.30 -5.17
N ARG A 25 -7.95 -14.00 -5.96
CA ARG A 25 -7.62 -12.62 -6.36
C ARG A 25 -8.80 -11.92 -7.02
N ALA A 26 -9.46 -12.56 -7.98
CA ALA A 26 -10.62 -11.97 -8.65
C ALA A 26 -11.77 -11.66 -7.68
N LYS A 27 -12.04 -12.56 -6.71
CA LYS A 27 -13.08 -12.37 -5.68
C LYS A 27 -12.76 -11.21 -4.75
N THR A 28 -11.49 -10.99 -4.43
CA THR A 28 -11.05 -9.99 -3.45
C THR A 28 -10.72 -8.62 -4.07
N LEU A 29 -10.54 -8.53 -5.39
CA LEU A 29 -10.18 -7.29 -6.11
C LEU A 29 -11.03 -6.08 -5.72
N SER A 30 -12.36 -6.23 -5.66
CA SER A 30 -13.27 -5.13 -5.31
C SER A 30 -13.03 -4.59 -3.89
N THR A 31 -12.56 -5.42 -2.97
CA THR A 31 -12.20 -5.03 -1.60
C THR A 31 -10.93 -4.20 -1.59
N PHE A 32 -9.91 -4.58 -2.37
CA PHE A 32 -8.68 -3.79 -2.51
C PHE A 32 -8.95 -2.43 -3.15
N VAL A 33 -9.75 -2.38 -4.22
CA VAL A 33 -10.15 -1.10 -4.85
C VAL A 33 -10.90 -0.19 -3.87
N LYS A 34 -11.82 -0.73 -3.08
CA LYS A 34 -12.51 0.04 -2.03
C LYS A 34 -11.54 0.62 -1.00
N ARG A 35 -10.51 -0.14 -0.61
CA ARG A 35 -9.46 0.34 0.31
C ARG A 35 -8.64 1.46 -0.31
N MET A 36 -8.29 1.36 -1.60
CA MET A 36 -7.53 2.40 -2.31
C MET A 36 -8.27 3.73 -2.31
N VAL A 37 -9.56 3.72 -2.68
CA VAL A 37 -10.37 4.96 -2.81
C VAL A 37 -10.85 5.49 -1.45
N GLY A 38 -11.13 4.60 -0.50
CA GLY A 38 -11.86 4.96 0.72
C GLY A 38 -11.05 5.70 1.79
N GLN A 39 -9.71 5.78 1.68
CA GLN A 39 -8.82 6.39 2.69
C GLN A 39 -9.24 6.06 4.13
N GLY A 40 -9.52 4.77 4.37
CA GLY A 40 -10.09 4.27 5.61
C GLY A 40 -9.13 4.36 6.80
N LYS A 41 -9.49 3.69 7.91
CA LYS A 41 -8.67 3.69 9.13
C LYS A 41 -7.23 3.23 8.86
N GLU A 42 -7.06 2.19 8.04
CA GLU A 42 -5.75 1.63 7.70
C GLU A 42 -4.89 2.63 6.91
N TYR A 43 -5.45 3.25 5.86
CA TYR A 43 -4.77 4.31 5.10
C TYR A 43 -4.28 5.43 6.02
N ARG A 44 -5.16 5.95 6.90
CA ARG A 44 -4.81 7.05 7.81
C ARG A 44 -3.72 6.68 8.80
N GLN A 45 -3.67 5.41 9.21
CA GLN A 45 -2.61 4.92 10.08
C GLN A 45 -1.26 4.93 9.33
N ILE A 46 -1.20 4.29 8.16
CA ILE A 46 0.03 4.24 7.35
C ILE A 46 0.47 5.65 6.93
N GLU A 47 -0.46 6.53 6.58
CA GLU A 47 -0.19 7.94 6.29
C GLU A 47 0.45 8.65 7.48
N GLY A 48 -0.05 8.42 8.69
CA GLY A 48 0.53 8.96 9.91
C GLY A 48 1.97 8.48 10.14
N GLU A 49 2.21 7.19 9.95
CA GLU A 49 3.53 6.55 10.11
C GLU A 49 4.54 7.07 9.08
N VAL A 50 4.18 7.10 7.79
CA VAL A 50 5.04 7.63 6.70
C VAL A 50 5.40 9.10 6.96
N ARG A 51 4.41 9.93 7.32
CA ARG A 51 4.67 11.34 7.63
C ARG A 51 5.47 11.55 8.90
N ALA A 52 5.36 10.65 9.87
CA ALA A 52 6.19 10.71 11.07
C ALA A 52 7.65 10.41 10.73
N MET A 53 7.92 9.34 9.97
CA MET A 53 9.28 9.00 9.52
C MET A 53 9.88 10.09 8.62
N ALA A 54 9.13 10.61 7.65
CA ALA A 54 9.62 11.68 6.78
C ALA A 54 10.06 12.92 7.58
N ARG A 55 9.30 13.25 8.65
CA ARG A 55 9.65 14.34 9.57
C ARG A 55 10.87 14.03 10.42
N GLU A 56 10.98 12.80 10.93
CA GLU A 56 12.13 12.36 11.74
C GLU A 56 13.44 12.39 10.93
N HIS A 57 13.38 11.98 9.67
CA HIS A 57 14.54 11.89 8.78
C HIS A 57 14.76 13.15 7.91
N ASN A 58 13.89 14.16 8.03
CA ASN A 58 13.92 15.38 7.24
C ASN A 58 14.00 15.12 5.72
N CYS A 59 13.16 14.19 5.24
CA CYS A 59 13.06 13.82 3.83
C CYS A 59 11.62 13.96 3.33
N SER A 60 11.41 13.75 2.04
CA SER A 60 10.06 13.74 1.47
C SER A 60 9.32 12.46 1.84
N VAL A 61 7.99 12.47 1.82
CA VAL A 61 7.21 11.25 2.05
C VAL A 61 7.45 10.22 0.94
N GLU A 62 7.78 10.67 -0.26
CA GLU A 62 8.13 9.86 -1.42
C GLU A 62 9.48 9.13 -1.25
N ASP A 63 10.36 9.61 -0.35
CA ASP A 63 11.63 8.95 -0.03
C ASP A 63 11.46 7.79 0.95
N ILE A 64 10.27 7.66 1.56
CA ILE A 64 9.94 6.58 2.49
C ILE A 64 9.51 5.35 1.71
N SER A 65 10.23 4.24 1.91
CA SER A 65 9.92 2.94 1.32
C SER A 65 9.37 1.96 2.36
N LEU A 66 8.56 1.00 1.91
CA LEU A 66 8.14 -0.14 2.73
C LEU A 66 9.32 -1.09 2.96
N VAL A 67 9.24 -1.87 4.04
CA VAL A 67 10.17 -2.99 4.28
C VAL A 67 9.77 -4.20 3.45
N GLU A 68 8.48 -4.33 3.16
CA GLU A 68 7.94 -5.39 2.32
C GLU A 68 8.35 -5.20 0.85
N GLU A 69 8.89 -6.27 0.27
CA GLU A 69 9.24 -6.33 -1.14
C GLU A 69 8.13 -6.96 -1.96
N TYR A 70 8.05 -6.57 -3.23
CA TYR A 70 7.21 -7.25 -4.20
C TYR A 70 7.75 -8.67 -4.47
N PRO A 71 6.89 -9.66 -4.77
CA PRO A 71 7.34 -10.99 -5.18
C PRO A 71 8.25 -10.93 -6.42
N GLU A 72 9.31 -11.73 -6.44
CA GLU A 72 10.21 -11.83 -7.59
C GLU A 72 9.49 -12.35 -8.85
N GLU A 73 8.56 -13.28 -8.66
CA GLU A 73 7.74 -13.86 -9.71
C GLU A 73 6.26 -13.52 -9.49
N ILE A 74 5.61 -13.00 -10.54
CA ILE A 74 4.19 -12.67 -10.53
C ILE A 74 3.48 -13.52 -11.58
N GLU A 75 2.62 -14.43 -11.13
CA GLU A 75 1.67 -15.14 -11.97
C GLU A 75 0.36 -14.35 -12.07
N TRP A 76 -0.18 -14.14 -13.28
CA TRP A 76 -1.36 -13.30 -13.55
C TRP A 76 -2.67 -14.07 -13.76
#